data_AF-A0A2G8SAE4-F1
#
_entry.id   AF-A0A2G8SAE4-F1
#
_cell.length_a   1.000
_cell.length_b   1.000
_cell.length_c   1.000
_cell.angle_alpha   90.00
_cell.angle_beta   90.00
_cell.angle_gamma   90.00
#
_symmetry.space_group_name_H-M   'P 1'
#
loop_
_entity.id
_entity.type
_entity.pdbx_description
1 polymer ?
#
loop_
_entity_poly.entity_id
_entity_poly.type
_entity_poly.pdbx_seq_one_letter_code
_entity_poly.pdbx_strand_id
1 'polypeptide(L)'
;MTSNDNGKGDSGARRLTDNYPPAYTDFFPSLIPCIFKTGTVWEVRRGIEAWPFIREARPVYNPEKAEDWRSVGQVICKVMDTLEIKWTFINPLAYANDGEAEPFCPFVIVIGVRPSTVSFARAVEVATAAEKMLHDAGFAEAEVAVVEGETTHSVARGPKLLPFDPLLYHLPELRKPFTSTLGLSIAPLKFPHYGGTGALFYRFGGDDKRVALLTCAHVARPPPEYPNTGTTITNTSQPREEIISPGSGVCANALKTLTADGQYVLDQRRSIEAWDPVLVRLGEPVPNEPAMFTERRAEHLSLVAGAKKNIEQAKALYTTVQDRADPGKRVIGFVLHCEPIEVSSGLHGFTKDWALIELYDDMIDWNTFRGNKVYVAAGVTASQYGNTMWPQAADSADYRYPLNGLLQANGIVQEDELRNPQHLDVHNRKCLVVVKNGATSATTFGRVNGLESFVRYCSPHGINETSIEFAVLRFSNHRRFSEPGDSGSIVLDRTGKIVGVLTGGGPDEDGPDVSYITPYFDIHAQLTAKFPGIHLHPAINQGFVFG
;
A
#
# COMPACT_ATOMS: atom_id res chain seq x y z
N MET A 1 11.53 -17.35 -50.84
CA MET A 1 10.09 -17.00 -50.87
C MET A 1 9.53 -17.50 -49.56
N THR A 2 9.12 -16.69 -48.59
CA THR A 2 8.54 -15.34 -48.58
C THR A 2 8.99 -14.58 -47.34
N SER A 3 9.06 -13.27 -47.52
CA SER A 3 9.41 -12.20 -46.58
C SER A 3 8.28 -11.84 -45.60
N ASN A 4 8.62 -10.89 -44.71
CA ASN A 4 7.80 -10.08 -43.79
C ASN A 4 7.81 -10.60 -42.34
N ASP A 5 8.11 -9.81 -41.30
CA ASP A 5 8.17 -8.35 -41.17
C ASP A 5 8.99 -8.00 -39.90
N ASN A 6 10.14 -7.32 -40.06
CA ASN A 6 10.94 -6.76 -38.97
C ASN A 6 10.79 -5.23 -39.02
N GLY A 7 9.63 -4.74 -38.59
CA GLY A 7 9.23 -3.32 -38.74
C GLY A 7 8.92 -2.58 -37.43
N LYS A 8 9.42 -3.02 -36.27
CA LYS A 8 9.08 -2.37 -34.97
C LYS A 8 10.25 -1.91 -34.09
N GLY A 9 11.50 -2.07 -34.53
CA GLY A 9 12.68 -1.64 -33.76
C GLY A 9 13.21 -0.23 -34.06
N ASP A 10 12.82 0.39 -35.18
CA ASP A 10 13.53 1.57 -35.75
C ASP A 10 12.79 2.91 -35.54
N SER A 11 11.53 2.90 -35.09
CA SER A 11 10.69 4.11 -35.04
C SER A 11 10.96 5.02 -33.83
N GLY A 12 11.41 4.47 -32.70
CA GLY A 12 11.66 5.24 -31.48
C GLY A 12 12.94 6.06 -31.51
N ALA A 13 14.02 5.50 -32.05
CA ALA A 13 15.33 6.16 -32.15
C ALA A 13 15.30 7.32 -33.16
N ARG A 14 14.65 7.12 -34.32
CA ARG A 14 14.57 8.13 -35.39
C ARG A 14 13.81 9.39 -34.98
N ARG A 15 12.82 9.29 -34.08
CA ARG A 15 11.91 10.39 -33.70
C ARG A 15 12.65 11.69 -33.36
N LEU A 16 13.76 11.61 -32.63
CA LEU A 16 14.54 12.79 -32.24
C LEU A 16 15.73 13.04 -33.17
N THR A 17 16.40 11.99 -33.67
CA THR A 17 17.58 12.16 -34.52
C THR A 17 17.26 12.73 -35.90
N ASP A 18 16.01 12.63 -36.36
CA ASP A 18 15.57 13.25 -37.61
C ASP A 18 15.63 14.79 -37.55
N ASN A 19 15.41 15.39 -36.36
CA ASN A 19 15.42 16.84 -36.17
C ASN A 19 16.67 17.34 -35.42
N TYR A 20 17.21 16.52 -34.53
CA TYR A 20 18.41 16.81 -33.75
C TYR A 20 19.33 15.59 -33.77
N PRO A 21 20.22 15.47 -34.78
CA PRO A 21 21.09 14.30 -34.95
C PRO A 21 21.86 13.85 -33.69
N PRO A 22 22.32 14.74 -32.78
CA PRO A 22 23.05 14.33 -31.59
C PRO A 22 22.15 14.04 -30.37
N ALA A 23 20.84 13.85 -30.55
CA ALA A 23 19.85 13.63 -29.49
C ALA A 23 20.24 12.59 -28.42
N TYR A 24 21.00 11.56 -28.80
CA TYR A 24 21.43 10.50 -27.87
C TYR A 24 22.95 10.47 -27.64
N THR A 25 23.70 11.40 -28.25
CA THR A 25 25.16 11.45 -28.16
C THR A 25 25.68 12.62 -27.33
N ASP A 26 24.96 13.75 -27.28
CA ASP A 26 25.41 14.92 -26.52
C ASP A 26 25.56 14.60 -25.03
N PHE A 27 24.60 13.89 -24.42
CA PHE A 27 24.61 13.59 -22.98
C PHE A 27 24.97 12.13 -22.67
N PHE A 28 25.66 11.43 -23.57
CA PHE A 28 26.10 10.05 -23.32
C PHE A 28 27.09 10.02 -22.12
N PRO A 29 26.97 9.11 -21.15
CA PRO A 29 26.16 7.89 -21.14
C PRO A 29 24.82 8.01 -20.40
N SER A 30 24.38 9.21 -20.02
CA SER A 30 23.14 9.38 -19.24
C SER A 30 21.88 8.86 -19.96
N LEU A 31 21.97 8.62 -21.27
CA LEU A 31 20.90 8.18 -22.17
C LEU A 31 19.64 9.06 -22.10
N ILE A 32 19.72 10.25 -21.49
CA ILE A 32 18.63 11.22 -21.46
C ILE A 32 18.49 11.78 -22.89
N PRO A 33 17.34 11.55 -23.56
CA PRO A 33 17.16 12.02 -24.93
C PRO A 33 17.08 13.55 -24.98
N CYS A 34 17.96 14.18 -25.76
CA CYS A 34 17.91 15.61 -26.01
C CYS A 34 17.02 15.91 -27.22
N ILE A 35 16.05 16.81 -27.03
CA ILE A 35 15.17 17.28 -28.10
C ILE A 35 15.89 18.37 -28.90
N PHE A 36 16.52 19.32 -28.21
CA PHE A 36 17.25 20.44 -28.80
C PHE A 36 18.22 21.07 -27.79
N LYS A 37 19.36 21.58 -28.29
CA LYS A 37 20.33 22.37 -27.51
C LYS A 37 20.74 23.61 -28.29
N THR A 38 20.88 24.74 -27.61
CA THR A 38 21.48 25.95 -28.17
C THR A 38 23.02 25.90 -28.12
N GLY A 39 23.68 26.96 -28.59
CA GLY A 39 25.13 27.08 -28.54
C GLY A 39 25.87 26.17 -29.51
N THR A 40 27.12 25.86 -29.18
CA THR A 40 28.03 25.20 -30.12
C THR A 40 27.74 23.70 -30.20
N VAL A 41 27.82 23.14 -31.41
CA VAL A 41 27.73 21.68 -31.61
C VAL A 41 28.90 21.02 -30.89
N TRP A 42 28.60 20.07 -30.00
CA TRP A 42 29.63 19.35 -29.26
C TRP A 42 30.38 18.39 -30.18
N GLU A 43 31.67 18.19 -29.90
CA GLU A 43 32.52 17.36 -30.75
C GLU A 43 32.03 15.90 -30.84
N VAL A 44 32.10 15.32 -32.04
CA VAL A 44 31.76 13.92 -32.29
C VAL A 44 32.93 13.26 -32.99
N ARG A 45 33.34 12.07 -32.53
CA ARG A 45 34.39 11.28 -33.17
C ARG A 45 33.91 10.78 -34.54
N ARG A 46 34.77 10.90 -35.56
CA ARG A 46 34.48 10.45 -36.94
C ARG A 46 35.41 9.31 -37.35
N GLY A 47 34.92 8.41 -38.20
CA GLY A 47 35.72 7.32 -38.77
C GLY A 47 35.65 6.02 -37.97
N ILE A 48 36.72 5.22 -38.00
CA ILE A 48 36.80 3.87 -37.39
C ILE A 48 36.68 3.93 -35.85
N GLU A 49 36.87 5.11 -35.26
CA GLU A 49 36.78 5.38 -33.81
C GLU A 49 35.49 6.14 -33.41
N ALA A 50 34.38 5.97 -34.14
CA ALA A 50 33.10 6.67 -33.95
C ALA A 50 32.31 6.27 -32.67
N TRP A 51 32.99 5.91 -31.58
CA TRP A 51 32.35 5.75 -30.27
C TRP A 51 31.99 7.13 -29.70
N PRO A 52 30.79 7.30 -29.11
CA PRO A 52 30.41 8.54 -28.44
C PRO A 52 31.41 8.89 -27.32
N PHE A 53 31.69 10.19 -27.15
CA PHE A 53 32.40 10.66 -25.96
C PHE A 53 31.57 10.37 -24.71
N ILE A 54 32.20 9.84 -23.65
CA ILE A 54 31.60 9.81 -22.32
C ILE A 54 31.68 11.24 -21.79
N ARG A 55 30.53 11.88 -21.61
CA ARG A 55 30.38 13.26 -21.14
C ARG A 55 29.97 13.23 -19.68
N GLU A 56 30.74 13.91 -18.84
CA GLU A 56 30.49 14.03 -17.41
C GLU A 56 29.85 15.38 -17.10
N ALA A 57 28.67 15.35 -16.48
CA ALA A 57 28.09 16.55 -15.89
C ALA A 57 28.95 16.99 -14.70
N ARG A 58 29.30 18.28 -14.65
CA ARG A 58 30.14 18.92 -13.65
C ARG A 58 29.32 19.98 -12.89
N PRO A 59 29.64 20.23 -11.61
CA PRO A 59 29.03 21.32 -10.87
C PRO A 59 29.46 22.68 -11.43
N VAL A 60 28.53 23.64 -11.43
CA VAL A 60 28.81 25.04 -11.76
C VAL A 60 29.00 25.80 -10.46
N TYR A 61 30.20 26.34 -10.25
CA TYR A 61 30.49 27.24 -9.12
C TYR A 61 30.77 28.63 -9.65
N ASN A 62 29.82 29.55 -9.46
CA ASN A 62 29.97 30.96 -9.82
C ASN A 62 29.44 31.85 -8.68
N PRO A 63 30.28 32.19 -7.68
CA PRO A 63 29.84 32.94 -6.51
C PRO A 63 29.35 34.36 -6.83
N GLU A 64 29.86 34.97 -7.91
CA GLU A 64 29.46 36.32 -8.32
C GLU A 64 28.02 36.37 -8.85
N LYS A 65 27.57 35.32 -9.56
CA LYS A 65 26.21 35.23 -10.12
C LYS A 65 25.26 34.34 -9.32
N ALA A 66 25.72 33.74 -8.22
CA ALA A 66 24.94 32.77 -7.44
C ALA A 66 23.68 33.40 -6.80
N GLU A 67 23.78 34.65 -6.35
CA GLU A 67 22.64 35.38 -5.79
C GLU A 67 21.60 35.74 -6.87
N ASP A 68 22.06 36.06 -8.08
CA ASP A 68 21.21 36.41 -9.22
C ASP A 68 20.50 35.19 -9.83
N TRP A 69 21.19 34.03 -9.84
CA TRP A 69 20.67 32.78 -10.43
C TRP A 69 19.28 32.42 -9.89
N ARG A 70 19.04 32.60 -8.59
CA ARG A 70 17.76 32.24 -7.97
C ARG A 70 16.60 33.01 -8.60
N SER A 71 16.78 34.32 -8.81
CA SER A 71 15.76 35.19 -9.40
C SER A 71 15.54 34.84 -10.88
N VAL A 72 16.62 34.59 -11.62
CA VAL A 72 16.57 34.22 -13.05
C VAL A 72 15.91 32.86 -13.24
N GLY A 73 16.29 31.85 -12.45
CA GLY A 73 15.68 30.53 -12.48
C GLY A 73 14.18 30.57 -12.21
N GLN A 74 13.73 31.39 -11.26
CA GLN A 74 12.29 31.59 -10.99
C GLN A 74 11.55 32.23 -12.17
N VAL A 75 12.18 33.16 -12.89
CA VAL A 75 11.60 33.75 -14.10
C VAL A 75 11.49 32.70 -15.21
N ILE A 76 12.53 31.86 -15.40
CA ILE A 76 12.50 30.76 -16.36
C ILE A 76 11.33 29.81 -16.02
N CYS A 77 11.15 29.40 -14.76
CA CYS A 77 10.01 28.57 -14.35
C CYS A 77 8.67 29.19 -14.77
N LYS A 78 8.45 30.49 -14.47
CA LYS A 78 7.21 31.19 -14.83
C LYS A 78 6.97 31.25 -16.33
N VAL A 79 8.03 31.37 -17.13
CA VAL A 79 7.91 31.34 -18.59
C VAL A 79 7.51 29.95 -19.05
N MET A 80 8.11 28.88 -18.52
CA MET A 80 7.68 27.51 -18.83
C MET A 80 6.20 27.30 -18.52
N ASP A 81 5.74 27.81 -17.38
CA ASP A 81 4.33 27.74 -16.97
C ASP A 81 3.43 28.51 -17.93
N THR A 82 3.84 29.73 -18.34
CA THR A 82 3.10 30.56 -19.31
C THR A 82 3.05 29.93 -20.70
N LEU A 83 4.10 29.20 -21.06
CA LEU A 83 4.21 28.45 -22.31
C LEU A 83 3.49 27.09 -22.24
N GLU A 84 2.82 26.79 -21.13
CA GLU A 84 2.09 25.54 -20.84
C GLU A 84 2.97 24.29 -20.99
N ILE A 85 4.27 24.42 -20.72
CA ILE A 85 5.23 23.32 -20.79
C ILE A 85 5.21 22.54 -19.47
N LYS A 86 5.01 21.23 -19.56
CA LYS A 86 5.08 20.32 -18.41
C LYS A 86 6.53 19.97 -18.08
N TRP A 87 7.26 20.93 -17.50
CA TRP A 87 8.65 20.78 -17.09
C TRP A 87 8.76 20.00 -15.76
N THR A 88 9.91 19.34 -15.54
CA THR A 88 10.14 18.39 -14.43
C THR A 88 11.38 18.72 -13.60
N PHE A 89 12.39 19.35 -14.21
CA PHE A 89 13.57 19.90 -13.54
C PHE A 89 14.24 20.98 -14.41
N ILE A 90 15.01 21.86 -13.77
CA ILE A 90 15.86 22.87 -14.43
C ILE A 90 17.20 22.87 -13.70
N ASN A 91 18.25 22.38 -14.36
CA ASN A 91 19.56 22.16 -13.74
C ASN A 91 20.64 23.03 -14.40
N PRO A 92 21.33 23.90 -13.65
CA PRO A 92 22.56 24.54 -14.11
C PRO A 92 23.73 23.54 -14.01
N LEU A 93 24.31 23.18 -15.15
CA LEU A 93 25.38 22.18 -15.26
C LEU A 93 26.53 22.70 -16.12
N ALA A 94 27.70 22.09 -15.94
CA ALA A 94 28.82 22.16 -16.88
C ALA A 94 29.07 20.75 -17.45
N TYR A 95 29.78 20.63 -18.57
CA TYR A 95 30.17 19.34 -19.15
C TYR A 95 31.63 19.29 -19.56
N ALA A 96 32.29 18.18 -19.23
CA ALA A 96 33.63 17.80 -19.65
C ALA A 96 33.61 16.40 -20.27
N ASN A 97 34.62 16.04 -21.07
CA ASN A 97 34.82 14.62 -21.41
C ASN A 97 35.33 13.86 -20.19
N ASP A 98 35.01 12.58 -20.09
CA ASP A 98 35.58 11.68 -19.09
C ASP A 98 37.12 11.75 -19.11
N GLY A 99 37.70 11.89 -17.92
CA GLY A 99 39.14 12.09 -17.73
C GLY A 99 39.66 13.51 -17.99
N GLU A 100 38.86 14.43 -18.54
CA GLU A 100 39.26 15.83 -18.75
C GLU A 100 38.87 16.72 -17.55
N ALA A 101 39.81 17.60 -17.15
CA ALA A 101 39.64 18.50 -16.02
C ALA A 101 38.80 19.74 -16.37
N GLU A 102 39.05 20.33 -17.54
CA GLU A 102 38.38 21.55 -17.98
C GLU A 102 37.07 21.23 -18.71
N PRO A 103 35.96 21.91 -18.37
CA PRO A 103 34.70 21.73 -19.09
C PRO A 103 34.77 22.39 -20.47
N PHE A 104 34.38 21.65 -21.51
CA PHE A 104 34.21 22.20 -22.85
C PHE A 104 32.90 23.00 -22.98
N CYS A 105 31.92 22.75 -22.10
CA CYS A 105 30.70 23.53 -21.95
C CYS A 105 30.62 24.00 -20.48
N PRO A 106 31.07 25.21 -20.15
CA PRO A 106 31.20 25.66 -18.76
C PRO A 106 29.86 26.02 -18.12
N PHE A 107 28.81 26.27 -18.90
CA PHE A 107 27.49 26.59 -18.37
C PHE A 107 26.36 26.25 -19.36
N VAL A 108 25.55 25.24 -19.01
CA VAL A 108 24.34 24.84 -19.73
C VAL A 108 23.18 24.66 -18.75
N ILE A 109 22.02 25.22 -19.09
CA ILE A 109 20.77 24.96 -18.37
C ILE A 109 20.06 23.78 -19.03
N VAL A 110 19.96 22.67 -18.30
CA VAL A 110 19.25 21.47 -18.76
C VAL A 110 17.83 21.48 -18.21
N ILE A 111 16.86 21.60 -19.11
CA ILE A 111 15.42 21.65 -18.82
C ILE A 111 14.81 20.29 -19.14
N GLY A 112 14.40 19.59 -18.08
CA GLY A 112 13.68 18.33 -18.18
C GLY A 112 12.21 18.57 -18.51
N VAL A 113 11.70 17.85 -19.51
CA VAL A 113 10.27 17.80 -19.84
C VAL A 113 9.80 16.35 -19.90
N ARG A 114 8.51 16.14 -19.68
CA ARG A 114 7.92 14.80 -19.76
C ARG A 114 8.15 14.19 -21.16
N PRO A 115 8.60 12.91 -21.26
CA PRO A 115 8.86 12.29 -22.54
C PRO A 115 7.68 12.38 -23.52
N SER A 116 7.97 12.70 -24.79
CA SER A 116 7.00 12.82 -25.88
C SER A 116 5.91 13.89 -25.69
N THR A 117 6.10 14.86 -24.80
CA THR A 117 5.10 15.94 -24.59
C THR A 117 5.44 17.26 -25.28
N VAL A 118 6.70 17.47 -25.67
CA VAL A 118 7.17 18.69 -26.32
C VAL A 118 7.68 18.34 -27.72
N SER A 119 7.21 19.08 -28.73
CA SER A 119 7.68 18.92 -30.12
C SER A 119 9.04 19.60 -30.32
N PHE A 120 9.77 19.22 -31.37
CA PHE A 120 11.06 19.85 -31.70
C PHE A 120 10.96 21.37 -31.86
N ALA A 121 9.99 21.86 -32.65
CA ALA A 121 9.78 23.29 -32.84
C ALA A 121 9.51 24.02 -31.52
N ARG A 122 8.72 23.40 -30.62
CA ARG A 122 8.43 23.97 -29.31
C ARG A 122 9.65 23.94 -28.38
N ALA A 123 10.48 22.90 -28.44
CA ALA A 123 11.73 22.83 -27.71
C ALA A 123 12.71 23.92 -28.15
N VAL A 124 12.77 24.24 -29.45
CA VAL A 124 13.55 25.38 -29.98
C VAL A 124 13.05 26.69 -29.40
N GLU A 125 11.74 26.96 -29.46
CA GLU A 125 11.15 28.19 -28.90
C GLU A 125 11.47 28.35 -27.40
N VAL A 126 11.34 27.26 -26.64
CA VAL A 126 11.61 27.22 -25.21
C VAL A 126 13.08 27.48 -24.91
N ALA A 127 13.99 26.78 -25.60
CA ALA A 127 15.42 26.90 -25.37
C ALA A 127 15.93 28.30 -25.74
N THR A 128 15.49 28.86 -26.87
CA THR A 128 15.87 30.21 -27.30
C THR A 128 15.31 31.29 -26.37
N ALA A 129 14.08 31.14 -25.87
CA ALA A 129 13.51 32.08 -24.90
C ALA A 129 14.29 32.06 -23.57
N ALA A 130 14.63 30.87 -23.07
CA ALA A 130 15.44 30.69 -21.87
C ALA A 130 16.87 31.25 -22.04
N GLU A 131 17.52 30.96 -23.17
CA GLU A 131 18.86 31.45 -23.50
C GLU A 131 18.91 32.98 -23.51
N LYS A 132 17.95 33.62 -24.20
CA LYS A 132 17.87 35.09 -24.24
C LYS A 132 17.74 35.69 -22.84
N MET A 133 16.89 35.12 -21.99
CA MET A 133 16.72 35.61 -20.61
C MET A 133 17.99 35.44 -19.77
N LEU A 134 18.72 34.33 -19.96
CA LEU A 134 20.00 34.11 -19.30
C LEU A 134 21.02 35.17 -19.73
N HIS A 135 21.09 35.46 -21.03
CA HIS A 135 21.99 36.49 -21.57
C HIS A 135 21.62 37.89 -21.06
N ASP A 136 20.34 38.25 -21.06
CA ASP A 136 19.83 39.53 -20.54
C ASP A 136 20.12 39.69 -19.03
N ALA A 137 20.20 38.57 -18.30
CA ALA A 137 20.56 38.53 -16.88
C ALA A 137 22.07 38.42 -16.62
N GLY A 138 22.91 38.57 -17.65
CA GLY A 138 24.36 38.59 -17.53
C GLY A 138 25.04 37.22 -17.63
N PHE A 139 24.32 36.13 -17.95
CA PHE A 139 24.89 34.80 -18.24
C PHE A 139 25.12 34.61 -19.75
N ALA A 140 25.96 35.45 -20.35
CA ALA A 140 26.20 35.47 -21.80
C ALA A 140 26.76 34.15 -22.35
N GLU A 141 27.43 33.36 -21.51
CA GLU A 141 28.02 32.06 -21.82
C GLU A 141 27.04 30.89 -21.75
N ALA A 142 25.79 31.13 -21.34
CA ALA A 142 24.82 30.06 -21.09
C ALA A 142 24.31 29.44 -22.39
N GLU A 143 24.39 28.11 -22.47
CA GLU A 143 23.63 27.29 -23.41
C GLU A 143 22.36 26.75 -22.74
N VAL A 144 21.35 26.34 -23.51
CA VAL A 144 20.14 25.71 -22.99
C VAL A 144 19.86 24.41 -23.73
N ALA A 145 19.62 23.34 -22.98
CA ALA A 145 19.22 22.04 -23.50
C ALA A 145 17.81 21.68 -23.02
N VAL A 146 16.95 21.26 -23.93
CA VAL A 146 15.64 20.66 -23.59
C VAL A 146 15.74 19.16 -23.78
N VAL A 147 15.46 18.41 -22.71
CA VAL A 147 15.67 16.97 -22.65
C VAL A 147 14.42 16.26 -22.13
N GLU A 148 14.20 15.02 -22.58
CA GLU A 148 13.13 14.17 -22.06
C GLU A 148 13.58 13.48 -20.77
N GLY A 149 13.06 13.93 -19.63
CA GLY A 149 13.41 13.38 -18.32
C GLY A 149 12.40 13.75 -17.24
N GLU A 150 12.21 12.88 -16.27
CA GLU A 150 11.34 13.12 -15.11
C GLU A 150 12.15 13.05 -13.81
N THR A 151 11.82 13.91 -12.85
CA THR A 151 12.34 13.80 -11.48
C THR A 151 11.63 12.67 -10.75
N THR A 152 12.39 11.65 -10.36
CA THR A 152 11.90 10.62 -9.44
C THR A 152 12.38 10.94 -8.02
N HIS A 153 11.46 11.10 -7.08
CA HIS A 153 11.81 11.11 -5.67
C HIS A 153 12.20 9.69 -5.23
N SER A 154 13.49 9.42 -5.15
CA SER A 154 14.04 8.16 -4.64
C SER A 154 13.96 8.15 -3.11
N VAL A 155 12.81 7.80 -2.55
CA VAL A 155 12.80 7.13 -1.23
C VAL A 155 13.35 5.74 -1.50
N ALA A 156 14.36 5.30 -0.75
CA ALA A 156 14.83 3.92 -0.80
C ALA A 156 13.68 3.01 -0.33
N ARG A 157 12.80 2.62 -1.26
CA ARG A 157 11.65 1.76 -1.00
C ARG A 157 12.18 0.45 -0.47
N GLY A 158 11.76 0.10 0.73
CA GLY A 158 12.20 -1.15 1.33
C GLY A 158 11.52 -2.37 0.69
N PRO A 159 11.71 -3.54 1.27
CA PRO A 159 11.28 -4.79 0.65
C PRO A 159 9.75 -4.89 0.54
N LYS A 160 9.28 -5.62 -0.48
CA LYS A 160 7.86 -5.89 -0.71
C LYS A 160 7.14 -6.45 0.53
N LEU A 161 5.83 -6.26 0.55
CA LEU A 161 4.95 -6.99 1.46
C LEU A 161 5.14 -8.50 1.25
N LEU A 162 5.14 -9.22 2.36
CA LEU A 162 5.38 -10.65 2.36
C LEU A 162 4.19 -11.40 1.74
N PRO A 163 4.43 -12.51 1.03
CA PRO A 163 3.36 -13.40 0.59
C PRO A 163 2.67 -14.04 1.80
N PHE A 164 1.38 -14.31 1.66
CA PHE A 164 0.57 -14.97 2.68
C PHE A 164 -0.20 -16.17 2.14
N ASP A 165 0.07 -17.31 2.74
CA ASP A 165 -0.62 -18.58 2.53
C ASP A 165 -0.45 -19.42 3.81
N PRO A 166 -1.48 -19.49 4.66
CA PRO A 166 -1.43 -20.25 5.90
C PRO A 166 -1.12 -21.74 5.72
N LEU A 167 -1.29 -22.29 4.50
CA LEU A 167 -0.92 -23.67 4.20
C LEU A 167 0.60 -23.86 4.06
N LEU A 168 1.29 -22.86 3.51
CA LEU A 168 2.71 -22.96 3.13
C LEU A 168 3.63 -22.30 4.15
N TYR A 169 3.21 -21.16 4.71
CA TYR A 169 4.05 -20.37 5.59
C TYR A 169 3.74 -20.67 7.05
N HIS A 170 4.81 -20.88 7.83
CA HIS A 170 4.73 -21.02 9.28
C HIS A 170 4.37 -19.68 9.92
N LEU A 171 3.82 -19.74 11.13
CA LEU A 171 3.51 -18.58 11.96
C LEU A 171 2.56 -17.56 11.29
N PRO A 172 1.42 -17.99 10.72
CA PRO A 172 0.56 -17.11 9.95
C PRO A 172 0.11 -15.88 10.75
N GLU A 173 -0.16 -16.00 12.06
CA GLU A 173 -0.54 -14.86 12.90
C GLU A 173 0.57 -13.81 13.03
N LEU A 174 1.82 -14.24 13.18
CA LEU A 174 2.96 -13.33 13.35
C LEU A 174 3.44 -12.75 12.01
N ARG A 175 3.20 -13.47 10.91
CA ARG A 175 3.54 -13.04 9.56
C ARG A 175 2.54 -12.04 8.99
N LYS A 176 1.24 -12.25 9.25
CA LYS A 176 0.13 -11.47 8.66
C LYS A 176 0.31 -9.95 8.68
N PRO A 177 0.81 -9.30 9.76
CA PRO A 177 1.03 -7.86 9.79
C PRO A 177 1.96 -7.29 8.72
N PHE A 178 2.75 -8.14 8.06
CA PHE A 178 3.73 -7.77 7.03
C PHE A 178 3.28 -8.18 5.62
N THR A 179 2.02 -8.57 5.44
CA THR A 179 1.48 -9.14 4.20
C THR A 179 0.33 -8.30 3.66
N SER A 180 0.01 -8.40 2.38
CA SER A 180 -1.14 -7.72 1.76
C SER A 180 -2.51 -8.36 2.06
N THR A 181 -2.61 -9.27 3.02
CA THR A 181 -3.91 -9.87 3.43
C THR A 181 -4.76 -8.84 4.16
N LEU A 182 -6.09 -8.87 3.99
CA LEU A 182 -6.98 -7.90 4.65
C LEU A 182 -6.82 -7.94 6.17
N GLY A 183 -6.99 -6.76 6.78
CA GLY A 183 -6.48 -6.49 8.13
C GLY A 183 -5.04 -5.96 8.14
N LEU A 184 -4.54 -5.49 7.00
CA LEU A 184 -3.22 -4.88 6.83
C LEU A 184 -3.08 -3.67 7.76
N SER A 185 -2.08 -3.67 8.64
CA SER A 185 -1.78 -2.51 9.48
C SER A 185 -1.14 -1.41 8.63
N ILE A 186 -1.63 -0.18 8.74
CA ILE A 186 -1.10 0.98 8.02
C ILE A 186 -0.96 2.18 8.95
N ALA A 187 -0.10 3.13 8.57
CA ALA A 187 0.04 4.43 9.25
C ALA A 187 0.62 5.48 8.30
N PRO A 188 0.41 6.79 8.54
CA PRO A 188 1.14 7.85 7.84
C PRO A 188 2.64 7.79 8.14
N LEU A 189 3.50 7.94 7.14
CA LEU A 189 4.96 7.89 7.31
C LEU A 189 5.47 8.95 8.31
N LYS A 190 4.91 10.17 8.24
CA LYS A 190 5.28 11.27 9.14
C LYS A 190 4.85 11.03 10.58
N PHE A 191 3.78 10.26 10.79
CA PHE A 191 3.20 10.02 12.10
C PHE A 191 2.91 8.52 12.30
N PRO A 192 3.96 7.69 12.33
CA PRO A 192 3.84 6.24 12.18
C PRO A 192 3.24 5.53 13.41
N HIS A 193 2.90 6.30 14.46
CA HIS A 193 2.24 5.83 15.68
C HIS A 193 0.71 5.93 15.59
N TYR A 194 0.14 6.74 14.68
CA TYR A 194 -1.29 6.70 14.37
C TYR A 194 -1.56 5.52 13.42
N GLY A 195 -1.76 4.35 14.02
CA GLY A 195 -2.05 3.12 13.30
C GLY A 195 -3.53 2.98 12.98
N GLY A 196 -3.80 2.36 11.84
CA GLY A 196 -5.11 1.86 11.46
C GLY A 196 -4.99 0.62 10.59
N THR A 197 -6.09 0.29 9.91
CA THR A 197 -6.22 -0.91 9.10
C THR A 197 -6.66 -0.57 7.67
N GLY A 198 -6.11 -1.27 6.68
CA GLY A 198 -6.60 -1.27 5.31
C GLY A 198 -7.80 -2.19 5.12
N ALA A 199 -8.85 -1.68 4.48
CA ALA A 199 -10.15 -2.33 4.33
C ALA A 199 -10.22 -3.26 3.11
N LEU A 200 -10.02 -2.71 1.91
CA LEU A 200 -10.26 -3.38 0.62
C LEU A 200 -9.35 -2.81 -0.46
N PHE A 201 -8.82 -3.68 -1.32
CA PHE A 201 -8.09 -3.33 -2.52
C PHE A 201 -9.03 -3.11 -3.70
N TYR A 202 -8.76 -2.07 -4.48
CA TYR A 202 -9.50 -1.70 -5.68
C TYR A 202 -8.58 -1.53 -6.87
N ARG A 203 -9.15 -1.68 -8.07
CA ARG A 203 -8.57 -1.25 -9.33
C ARG A 203 -9.49 -0.20 -9.97
N PHE A 204 -8.88 0.74 -10.67
CA PHE A 204 -9.62 1.75 -11.44
C PHE A 204 -10.15 1.16 -12.76
N GLY A 205 -11.20 1.76 -13.32
CA GLY A 205 -11.81 1.28 -14.56
C GLY A 205 -10.93 1.49 -15.80
N GLY A 206 -11.27 0.80 -16.89
CA GLY A 206 -10.57 0.92 -18.18
C GLY A 206 -9.19 0.26 -18.17
N ASP A 207 -8.21 0.91 -18.81
CA ASP A 207 -6.82 0.44 -18.90
C ASP A 207 -5.95 0.88 -17.72
N ASP A 208 -6.55 1.52 -16.71
CA ASP A 208 -5.83 1.99 -15.52
C ASP A 208 -5.46 0.79 -14.61
N LYS A 209 -4.17 0.52 -14.54
CA LYS A 209 -3.62 -0.60 -13.78
C LYS A 209 -3.37 -0.28 -12.31
N ARG A 210 -3.58 0.97 -11.88
CA ARG A 210 -3.32 1.39 -10.50
C ARG A 210 -4.20 0.60 -9.53
N VAL A 211 -3.61 0.27 -8.39
CA VAL A 211 -4.31 -0.38 -7.28
C VAL A 211 -4.38 0.59 -6.11
N ALA A 212 -5.57 0.72 -5.53
CA ALA A 212 -5.79 1.53 -4.35
C ALA A 212 -6.24 0.68 -3.18
N LEU A 213 -5.90 1.09 -1.96
CA LEU A 213 -6.35 0.51 -0.71
C LEU A 213 -7.30 1.49 -0.02
N LEU A 214 -8.51 1.04 0.27
CA LEU A 214 -9.50 1.75 1.08
C LEU A 214 -9.13 1.69 2.56
N THR A 215 -9.31 2.79 3.29
CA THR A 215 -9.24 2.89 4.75
C THR A 215 -10.09 4.06 5.24
N CYS A 216 -10.10 4.34 6.55
CA CYS A 216 -10.72 5.54 7.12
C CYS A 216 -9.91 6.81 6.81
N ALA A 217 -10.60 7.94 6.65
CA ALA A 217 -9.95 9.24 6.46
C ALA A 217 -9.09 9.61 7.67
N HIS A 218 -9.59 9.37 8.89
CA HIS A 218 -8.82 9.64 10.11
C HIS A 218 -7.60 8.73 10.31
N VAL A 219 -7.50 7.60 9.59
CA VAL A 219 -6.31 6.74 9.58
C VAL A 219 -5.27 7.30 8.62
N ALA A 220 -5.69 7.72 7.42
CA ALA A 220 -4.81 8.29 6.42
C ALA A 220 -4.31 9.70 6.80
N ARG A 221 -5.17 10.51 7.41
CA ARG A 221 -4.90 11.87 7.89
C ARG A 221 -5.46 12.06 9.31
N PRO A 222 -4.71 11.67 10.35
CA PRO A 222 -5.12 11.80 11.75
C PRO A 222 -5.55 13.23 12.11
N PRO A 223 -6.73 13.45 12.71
CA PRO A 223 -7.22 14.78 13.06
C PRO A 223 -6.28 15.64 13.93
N PRO A 224 -5.46 15.08 14.85
CA PRO A 224 -4.49 15.88 15.59
C PRO A 224 -3.37 16.49 14.73
N GLU A 225 -3.05 15.87 13.60
CA GLU A 225 -1.89 16.22 12.77
C GLU A 225 -2.27 16.90 11.45
N TYR A 226 -3.53 16.74 11.02
CA TYR A 226 -4.03 17.23 9.75
C TYR A 226 -5.32 18.04 9.93
N PRO A 227 -5.47 19.17 9.21
CA PRO A 227 -6.75 19.86 9.16
C PRO A 227 -7.79 18.96 8.48
N ASN A 228 -9.04 19.05 8.95
CA ASN A 228 -10.17 18.31 8.40
C ASN A 228 -10.58 18.88 7.03
N THR A 229 -9.76 18.65 6.01
CA THR A 229 -9.99 19.10 4.64
C THR A 229 -9.86 17.95 3.68
N GLY A 230 -10.79 17.85 2.73
CA GLY A 230 -10.68 16.90 1.64
C GLY A 230 -9.44 17.16 0.79
N THR A 231 -8.81 16.10 0.29
CA THR A 231 -7.68 16.19 -0.63
C THR A 231 -7.77 15.13 -1.72
N THR A 232 -7.28 15.46 -2.91
CA THR A 232 -7.15 14.53 -4.03
C THR A 232 -5.88 14.88 -4.79
N ILE A 233 -5.03 13.89 -5.02
CA ILE A 233 -3.88 14.05 -5.92
C ILE A 233 -4.41 13.98 -7.36
N THR A 234 -4.23 15.08 -8.08
CA THR A 234 -4.65 15.28 -9.47
C THR A 234 -3.47 15.29 -10.45
N ASN A 235 -2.24 15.49 -9.96
CA ASN A 235 -1.04 15.44 -10.77
C ASN A 235 0.16 14.89 -9.98
N THR A 236 1.19 14.46 -10.70
CA THR A 236 2.38 13.81 -10.13
C THR A 236 3.34 14.75 -9.40
N SER A 237 3.19 16.06 -9.58
CA SER A 237 4.04 17.09 -8.96
C SER A 237 3.59 17.46 -7.55
N GLN A 238 2.37 17.07 -7.15
CA GLN A 238 1.86 17.30 -5.80
C GLN A 238 2.67 16.48 -4.76
N PRO A 239 3.00 17.07 -3.60
CA PRO A 239 3.65 16.33 -2.52
C PRO A 239 2.83 15.10 -2.11
N ARG A 240 3.50 13.96 -1.96
CA ARG A 240 2.86 12.71 -1.55
C ARG A 240 2.81 12.60 -0.04
N GLU A 241 1.62 12.36 0.49
CA GLU A 241 1.42 11.94 1.88
C GLU A 241 1.61 10.42 1.95
N GLU A 242 2.83 9.98 2.22
CA GLU A 242 3.20 8.57 2.18
C GLU A 242 2.60 7.75 3.32
N ILE A 243 2.21 6.52 3.02
CA ILE A 243 1.66 5.54 3.95
C ILE A 243 2.62 4.35 4.07
N ILE A 244 2.84 3.90 5.31
CA ILE A 244 3.68 2.75 5.64
C ILE A 244 2.85 1.54 6.08
N SER A 245 3.44 0.35 5.97
CA SER A 245 2.91 -0.87 6.57
C SER A 245 4.00 -1.79 7.13
N PRO A 246 3.89 -2.29 8.38
CA PRO A 246 2.86 -1.92 9.35
C PRO A 246 3.06 -0.51 9.94
N GLY A 247 2.22 -0.07 10.88
CA GLY A 247 2.57 1.05 11.77
C GLY A 247 3.75 0.73 12.70
N SER A 248 4.32 1.73 13.37
CA SER A 248 5.48 1.54 14.27
C SER A 248 5.15 0.66 15.49
N GLY A 249 3.97 0.83 16.10
CA GLY A 249 3.57 0.02 17.26
C GLY A 249 3.46 -1.47 16.94
N VAL A 250 2.81 -1.81 15.83
CA VAL A 250 2.68 -3.20 15.35
C VAL A 250 4.04 -3.81 15.00
N CYS A 251 4.91 -3.04 14.34
CA CYS A 251 6.27 -3.50 14.02
C CYS A 251 7.11 -3.78 15.27
N ALA A 252 7.09 -2.85 16.23
CA ALA A 252 7.83 -3.01 17.48
C ALA A 252 7.32 -4.19 18.31
N ASN A 253 5.99 -4.37 18.38
CA ASN A 253 5.41 -5.52 19.07
C ASN A 253 5.81 -6.85 18.41
N ALA A 254 5.77 -6.94 17.08
CA ALA A 254 6.21 -8.13 16.35
C ALA A 254 7.69 -8.47 16.63
N LEU A 255 8.58 -7.46 16.60
CA LEU A 255 9.99 -7.66 16.96
C LEU A 255 10.13 -8.21 18.38
N LYS A 256 9.43 -7.62 19.35
CA LYS A 256 9.41 -8.08 20.75
C LYS A 256 8.90 -9.52 20.88
N THR A 257 7.88 -9.92 20.12
CA THR A 257 7.33 -11.28 20.16
C THR A 257 8.25 -12.32 19.53
N LEU A 258 9.02 -11.94 18.50
CA LEU A 258 9.85 -12.85 17.71
C LEU A 258 11.28 -13.04 18.26
N THR A 259 11.72 -12.25 19.24
CA THR A 259 13.06 -12.41 19.84
C THR A 259 13.21 -13.73 20.58
N ALA A 260 14.45 -14.10 20.91
CA ALA A 260 14.75 -15.32 21.68
C ALA A 260 14.08 -15.34 23.07
N ASP A 261 13.82 -14.16 23.64
CA ASP A 261 13.14 -13.96 24.92
C ASP A 261 11.69 -13.52 24.74
N GLY A 262 11.20 -13.49 23.49
CA GLY A 262 9.84 -13.16 23.15
C GLY A 262 8.89 -14.27 23.58
N GLN A 263 7.69 -13.88 24.04
CA GLN A 263 6.70 -14.80 24.63
C GLN A 263 6.42 -16.02 23.73
N TYR A 264 6.29 -15.82 22.42
CA TYR A 264 6.05 -16.89 21.47
C TYR A 264 7.17 -17.96 21.48
N VAL A 265 8.43 -17.52 21.40
CA VAL A 265 9.59 -18.42 21.40
C VAL A 265 9.73 -19.14 22.74
N LEU A 266 9.48 -18.43 23.84
CA LEU A 266 9.47 -19.04 25.18
C LEU A 266 8.39 -20.11 25.32
N ASP A 267 7.19 -19.89 24.79
CA ASP A 267 6.10 -20.88 24.85
C ASP A 267 6.39 -22.12 24.00
N GLN A 268 7.05 -21.97 22.85
CA GLN A 268 7.53 -23.11 22.07
C GLN A 268 8.60 -23.90 22.84
N ARG A 269 9.54 -23.23 23.53
CA ARG A 269 10.55 -23.90 24.37
C ARG A 269 9.92 -24.66 25.53
N ARG A 270 9.00 -24.05 26.26
CA ARG A 270 8.25 -24.71 27.35
C ARG A 270 7.47 -25.91 26.85
N SER A 271 6.90 -25.83 25.64
CA SER A 271 6.20 -26.97 25.03
C SER A 271 7.16 -28.14 24.78
N ILE A 272 8.36 -27.87 24.27
CA ILE A 272 9.41 -28.89 24.10
C ILE A 272 9.80 -29.50 25.46
N GLU A 273 10.07 -28.66 26.47
CA GLU A 273 10.39 -29.10 27.83
C GLU A 273 9.28 -29.96 28.45
N ALA A 274 8.02 -29.71 28.12
CA ALA A 274 6.88 -30.51 28.58
C ALA A 274 6.74 -31.85 27.84
N TRP A 275 7.15 -31.94 26.57
CA TRP A 275 7.04 -33.15 25.75
C TRP A 275 8.24 -34.09 25.88
N ASP A 276 9.45 -33.56 26.12
CA ASP A 276 10.67 -34.38 26.26
C ASP A 276 10.55 -35.47 27.34
N PRO A 277 10.01 -35.22 28.55
CA PRO A 277 9.79 -36.27 29.55
C PRO A 277 8.83 -37.37 29.09
N VAL A 278 7.85 -37.03 28.24
CA VAL A 278 6.92 -38.02 27.67
C VAL A 278 7.64 -38.95 26.72
N LEU A 279 8.54 -38.42 25.88
CA LEU A 279 9.39 -39.22 24.99
C LEU A 279 10.32 -40.15 25.78
N VAL A 280 10.94 -39.65 26.85
CA VAL A 280 11.75 -40.47 27.76
C VAL A 280 10.94 -41.62 28.34
N ARG A 281 9.69 -41.36 28.77
CA ARG A 281 8.79 -42.40 29.30
C ARG A 281 8.40 -43.44 28.25
N LEU A 282 8.23 -43.02 27.01
CA LEU A 282 7.89 -43.92 25.91
C LEU A 282 9.10 -44.78 25.48
N GLY A 283 10.35 -44.35 25.75
CA GLY A 283 11.58 -45.13 25.48
C GLY A 283 12.01 -45.15 24.00
N GLU A 284 12.76 -46.17 23.59
CA GLU A 284 13.05 -46.46 22.17
C GLU A 284 12.08 -47.54 21.64
N PRO A 285 11.81 -47.59 20.32
CA PRO A 285 11.00 -48.67 19.74
C PRO A 285 11.58 -50.05 20.07
N VAL A 286 10.76 -50.97 20.57
CA VAL A 286 11.16 -52.36 20.87
C VAL A 286 10.36 -53.36 20.03
N PRO A 287 10.93 -54.54 19.69
CA PRO A 287 10.22 -55.55 18.92
C PRO A 287 8.92 -55.99 19.61
N ASN A 288 7.83 -56.06 18.84
CA ASN A 288 6.49 -56.43 19.30
C ASN A 288 5.87 -55.50 20.36
N GLU A 289 6.27 -54.22 20.40
CA GLU A 289 5.58 -53.23 21.26
C GLU A 289 4.12 -53.02 20.84
N PRO A 290 3.21 -52.67 21.77
CA PRO A 290 1.83 -52.33 21.41
C PRO A 290 1.80 -51.08 20.51
N ALA A 291 0.98 -51.09 19.45
CA ALA A 291 0.88 -50.00 18.47
C ALA A 291 0.67 -48.61 19.09
N MET A 292 -0.05 -48.53 20.22
CA MET A 292 -0.26 -47.27 20.94
C MET A 292 1.06 -46.57 21.34
N PHE A 293 2.11 -47.32 21.67
CA PHE A 293 3.40 -46.74 22.05
C PHE A 293 4.10 -46.12 20.84
N THR A 294 4.11 -46.85 19.72
CA THR A 294 4.67 -46.37 18.45
C THR A 294 3.94 -45.11 17.95
N GLU A 295 2.61 -45.12 17.98
CA GLU A 295 1.78 -43.97 17.57
C GLU A 295 2.04 -42.75 18.47
N ARG A 296 1.96 -42.92 19.80
CA ARG A 296 2.21 -41.82 20.75
C ARG A 296 3.62 -41.26 20.65
N ARG A 297 4.61 -42.11 20.38
CA ARG A 297 6.00 -41.70 20.15
C ARG A 297 6.11 -40.83 18.89
N ALA A 298 5.51 -41.28 17.78
CA ALA A 298 5.51 -40.53 16.53
C ALA A 298 4.80 -39.16 16.67
N GLU A 299 3.66 -39.11 17.37
CA GLU A 299 2.96 -37.86 17.69
C GLU A 299 3.85 -36.87 18.44
N HIS A 300 4.48 -37.30 19.54
CA HIS A 300 5.32 -36.41 20.36
C HIS A 300 6.61 -36.00 19.65
N LEU A 301 7.23 -36.89 18.87
CA LEU A 301 8.37 -36.53 18.02
C LEU A 301 7.98 -35.45 17.01
N SER A 302 6.80 -35.56 16.40
CA SER A 302 6.28 -34.54 15.49
C SER A 302 5.99 -33.21 16.19
N LEU A 303 5.46 -33.22 17.42
CA LEU A 303 5.22 -32.02 18.22
C LEU A 303 6.54 -31.29 18.55
N VAL A 304 7.54 -32.01 19.05
CA VAL A 304 8.87 -31.45 19.36
C VAL A 304 9.55 -30.91 18.10
N ALA A 305 9.53 -31.67 16.99
CA ALA A 305 10.07 -31.21 15.72
C ALA A 305 9.35 -29.96 15.20
N GLY A 306 8.02 -29.92 15.32
CA GLY A 306 7.19 -28.77 14.95
C GLY A 306 7.53 -27.52 15.77
N ALA A 307 7.66 -27.62 17.09
CA ALA A 307 8.04 -26.50 17.94
C ALA A 307 9.47 -26.00 17.67
N LYS A 308 10.43 -26.89 17.44
CA LYS A 308 11.80 -26.52 17.02
C LYS A 308 11.78 -25.75 15.69
N LYS A 309 11.01 -26.24 14.71
CA LYS A 309 10.80 -25.57 13.43
C LYS A 309 10.15 -24.19 13.60
N ASN A 310 9.14 -24.06 14.46
CA ASN A 310 8.52 -22.77 14.76
C ASN A 310 9.51 -21.76 15.34
N ILE A 311 10.42 -22.18 16.22
CA ILE A 311 11.49 -21.33 16.77
C ILE A 311 12.44 -20.86 15.65
N GLU A 312 12.85 -21.75 14.75
CA GLU A 312 13.70 -21.39 13.60
C GLU A 312 12.99 -20.41 12.65
N GLN A 313 11.71 -20.65 12.35
CA GLN A 313 10.90 -19.77 11.51
C GLN A 313 10.66 -18.41 12.18
N ALA A 314 10.51 -18.36 13.50
CA ALA A 314 10.39 -17.11 14.25
C ALA A 314 11.68 -16.28 14.13
N LYS A 315 12.85 -16.91 14.22
CA LYS A 315 14.15 -16.25 13.99
C LYS A 315 14.28 -15.71 12.56
N ALA A 316 13.90 -16.50 11.55
CA ALA A 316 13.93 -16.05 10.16
C ALA A 316 12.97 -14.87 9.91
N LEU A 317 11.77 -14.92 10.49
CA LEU A 317 10.81 -13.83 10.43
C LEU A 317 11.33 -12.60 11.19
N TYR A 318 11.99 -12.76 12.34
CA TYR A 318 12.61 -11.66 13.07
C TYR A 318 13.59 -10.87 12.19
N THR A 319 14.52 -11.55 11.50
CA THR A 319 15.47 -10.89 10.58
C THR A 319 14.73 -10.11 9.49
N THR A 320 13.70 -10.74 8.90
CA THR A 320 12.85 -10.11 7.89
C THR A 320 12.17 -8.84 8.40
N VAL A 321 11.66 -8.85 9.64
CA VAL A 321 11.00 -7.70 10.27
C VAL A 321 12.01 -6.64 10.69
N GLN A 322 13.20 -7.04 11.16
CA GLN A 322 14.25 -6.13 11.60
C GLN A 322 14.75 -5.24 10.46
N ASP A 323 14.89 -5.79 9.25
CA ASP A 323 15.25 -5.03 8.04
C ASP A 323 14.22 -3.94 7.70
N ARG A 324 13.01 -4.10 8.21
CA ARG A 324 11.87 -3.21 8.02
C ARG A 324 11.62 -2.31 9.24
N ALA A 325 12.45 -2.35 10.30
CA ALA A 325 12.20 -1.56 11.50
C ALA A 325 12.10 -0.04 11.22
N ASP A 326 12.89 0.44 10.26
CA ASP A 326 12.84 1.80 9.75
C ASP A 326 11.52 2.07 9.00
N PRO A 327 10.68 3.03 9.42
CA PRO A 327 9.48 3.43 8.70
C PRO A 327 9.71 3.76 7.22
N GLY A 328 10.82 4.40 6.86
CA GLY A 328 11.14 4.76 5.47
C GLY A 328 11.31 3.55 4.55
N LYS A 329 11.64 2.39 5.12
CA LYS A 329 11.77 1.10 4.40
C LYS A 329 10.45 0.32 4.32
N ARG A 330 9.34 0.92 4.73
CA ARG A 330 8.03 0.25 4.76
C ARG A 330 6.93 1.05 4.08
N VAL A 331 7.30 2.05 3.29
CA VAL A 331 6.35 2.82 2.49
C VAL A 331 5.72 1.91 1.45
N ILE A 332 4.38 1.83 1.45
CA ILE A 332 3.61 0.98 0.52
C ILE A 332 2.84 1.78 -0.52
N GLY A 333 2.68 3.09 -0.32
CA GLY A 333 1.85 3.94 -1.16
C GLY A 333 1.71 5.34 -0.60
N PHE A 334 0.72 6.08 -1.09
CA PHE A 334 0.43 7.43 -0.65
C PHE A 334 -1.07 7.73 -0.72
N VAL A 335 -1.53 8.72 0.04
CA VAL A 335 -2.93 9.18 0.02
C VAL A 335 -3.27 9.74 -1.36
N LEU A 336 -4.03 8.99 -2.15
CA LEU A 336 -4.56 9.44 -3.44
C LEU A 336 -5.75 10.38 -3.24
N HIS A 337 -6.62 9.99 -2.31
CA HIS A 337 -7.83 10.72 -1.99
C HIS A 337 -8.16 10.54 -0.50
N CYS A 338 -8.61 11.60 0.14
CA CYS A 338 -9.11 11.56 1.52
C CYS A 338 -10.27 12.54 1.62
N GLU A 339 -11.41 12.07 2.10
CA GLU A 339 -12.56 12.92 2.34
C GLU A 339 -12.41 13.70 3.66
N PRO A 340 -13.02 14.89 3.79
CA PRO A 340 -13.19 15.49 5.10
C PRO A 340 -14.13 14.61 5.94
N ILE A 341 -13.82 14.48 7.22
CA ILE A 341 -14.65 13.79 8.20
C ILE A 341 -15.84 14.68 8.52
N GLU A 342 -16.97 14.37 7.91
CA GLU A 342 -18.23 15.10 8.05
C GLU A 342 -19.42 14.14 7.92
N VAL A 343 -20.61 14.61 8.26
CA VAL A 343 -21.86 13.89 8.01
C VAL A 343 -22.22 14.03 6.54
N SER A 344 -22.44 12.90 5.87
CA SER A 344 -22.91 12.88 4.48
C SER A 344 -24.22 13.68 4.35
N SER A 345 -24.27 14.56 3.34
CA SER A 345 -25.42 15.44 3.07
C SER A 345 -26.65 14.72 2.47
N GLY A 346 -26.62 13.39 2.41
CA GLY A 346 -27.68 12.55 1.87
C GLY A 346 -28.78 12.20 2.89
N LEU A 347 -29.76 11.40 2.45
CA LEU A 347 -30.93 11.01 3.26
C LEU A 347 -30.58 10.28 4.56
N HIS A 348 -29.41 9.64 4.63
CA HIS A 348 -29.06 8.71 5.71
C HIS A 348 -28.09 9.26 6.75
N GLY A 349 -27.43 10.40 6.52
CA GLY A 349 -26.56 11.05 7.52
C GLY A 349 -25.40 10.19 8.03
N PHE A 350 -24.89 9.23 7.25
CA PHE A 350 -23.73 8.41 7.62
C PHE A 350 -22.43 9.23 7.66
N THR A 351 -21.46 8.82 8.48
CA THR A 351 -20.14 9.46 8.54
C THR A 351 -19.36 9.26 7.24
N LYS A 352 -18.91 10.37 6.65
CA LYS A 352 -17.97 10.39 5.52
C LYS A 352 -16.54 10.30 6.05
N ASP A 353 -16.10 9.09 6.34
CA ASP A 353 -14.77 8.82 6.90
C ASP A 353 -14.05 7.74 6.09
N TRP A 354 -13.65 8.09 4.87
CA TRP A 354 -12.90 7.19 4.01
C TRP A 354 -11.79 7.89 3.20
N ALA A 355 -10.76 7.11 2.90
CA ALA A 355 -9.63 7.51 2.08
C ALA A 355 -9.20 6.35 1.16
N LEU A 356 -8.62 6.71 0.02
CA LEU A 356 -7.94 5.79 -0.88
C LEU A 356 -6.45 6.08 -0.88
N ILE A 357 -5.68 5.02 -0.69
CA ILE A 357 -4.22 5.01 -0.75
C ILE A 357 -3.83 4.38 -2.07
N GLU A 358 -3.22 5.13 -2.98
CA GLU A 358 -2.64 4.52 -4.19
C GLU A 358 -1.38 3.76 -3.78
N LEU A 359 -1.37 2.46 -4.10
CA LEU A 359 -0.27 1.58 -3.77
C LEU A 359 0.81 1.68 -4.84
N TYR A 360 2.05 1.61 -4.37
CA TYR A 360 3.18 1.44 -5.24
C TYR A 360 3.20 0.00 -5.77
N ASP A 361 3.14 -0.13 -7.10
CA ASP A 361 3.00 -1.43 -7.80
C ASP A 361 4.10 -2.43 -7.42
N ASP A 362 5.31 -1.92 -7.17
CA ASP A 362 6.47 -2.72 -6.79
C ASP A 362 6.41 -3.25 -5.36
N MET A 363 5.51 -2.74 -4.51
CA MET A 363 5.41 -3.13 -3.09
C MET A 363 4.57 -4.37 -2.84
N ILE A 364 3.82 -4.84 -3.85
CA ILE A 364 3.06 -6.08 -3.82
C ILE A 364 3.72 -7.10 -4.76
N ASP A 365 3.81 -8.35 -4.31
CA ASP A 365 4.08 -9.47 -5.22
C ASP A 365 2.75 -9.99 -5.78
N TRP A 366 2.40 -9.54 -6.99
CA TRP A 366 1.14 -9.86 -7.64
C TRP A 366 0.99 -11.36 -7.96
N ASN A 367 2.08 -12.13 -8.02
CA ASN A 367 2.01 -13.58 -8.23
C ASN A 367 1.51 -14.32 -6.99
N THR A 368 1.71 -13.74 -5.80
CA THR A 368 1.31 -14.33 -4.52
C THR A 368 0.16 -13.59 -3.85
N PHE A 369 -0.28 -12.46 -4.43
CA PHE A 369 -1.44 -11.71 -3.98
C PHE A 369 -2.72 -12.57 -4.03
N ARG A 370 -3.34 -12.75 -2.86
CA ARG A 370 -4.54 -13.61 -2.71
C ARG A 370 -5.86 -12.85 -2.86
N GLY A 371 -5.83 -11.53 -3.03
CA GLY A 371 -7.00 -10.69 -3.18
C GLY A 371 -7.63 -10.22 -1.88
N ASN A 372 -8.84 -9.66 -2.00
CA ASN A 372 -9.66 -9.20 -0.89
C ASN A 372 -10.18 -10.36 -0.02
N LYS A 373 -9.29 -10.99 0.74
CA LYS A 373 -9.61 -12.09 1.66
C LYS A 373 -9.22 -11.75 3.09
N VAL A 374 -10.13 -12.03 4.02
CA VAL A 374 -9.93 -11.88 5.47
C VAL A 374 -9.44 -13.20 6.05
N TYR A 375 -8.34 -13.17 6.78
CA TYR A 375 -7.86 -14.34 7.52
C TYR A 375 -8.70 -14.54 8.78
N VAL A 376 -9.49 -15.61 8.84
CA VAL A 376 -10.43 -15.91 9.94
C VAL A 376 -9.94 -17.00 10.89
N ALA A 377 -8.70 -17.46 10.75
CA ALA A 377 -8.12 -18.50 11.60
C ALA A 377 -7.18 -17.97 12.70
N ALA A 378 -6.91 -16.65 12.74
CA ALA A 378 -5.97 -16.08 13.72
C ALA A 378 -6.51 -16.25 15.15
N GLY A 379 -6.00 -17.24 15.88
CA GLY A 379 -6.45 -17.58 17.23
C GLY A 379 -7.84 -18.22 17.32
N VAL A 380 -8.39 -18.68 16.19
CA VAL A 380 -9.73 -19.27 16.11
C VAL A 380 -9.68 -20.59 15.36
N THR A 381 -10.12 -21.66 16.00
CA THR A 381 -10.23 -22.98 15.36
C THR A 381 -11.38 -23.03 14.36
N ALA A 382 -11.32 -23.95 13.38
CA ALA A 382 -12.43 -24.15 12.45
C ALA A 382 -13.76 -24.43 13.16
N SER A 383 -13.73 -25.27 14.20
CA SER A 383 -14.92 -25.58 15.03
C SER A 383 -15.46 -24.34 15.73
N GLN A 384 -14.61 -23.52 16.36
CA GLN A 384 -15.06 -22.26 16.98
C GLN A 384 -15.66 -21.29 15.97
N TYR A 385 -15.04 -21.16 14.79
CA TYR A 385 -15.57 -20.33 13.70
C TYR A 385 -16.95 -20.82 13.25
N GLY A 386 -17.12 -22.13 13.02
CA GLY A 386 -18.38 -22.74 12.64
C GLY A 386 -19.47 -22.53 13.69
N ASN A 387 -19.18 -22.84 14.96
CA ASN A 387 -20.13 -22.67 16.06
C ASN A 387 -20.53 -21.21 16.30
N THR A 388 -19.70 -20.25 15.90
CA THR A 388 -19.99 -18.81 16.05
C THR A 388 -20.82 -18.28 14.89
N MET A 389 -20.44 -18.61 13.65
CA MET A 389 -21.06 -18.06 12.43
C MET A 389 -22.27 -18.87 11.93
N TRP A 390 -22.39 -20.14 12.32
CA TRP A 390 -23.52 -21.07 12.09
C TRP A 390 -23.93 -21.75 13.40
N PRO A 391 -24.52 -20.99 14.34
CA PRO A 391 -24.82 -21.49 15.68
C PRO A 391 -26.01 -22.45 15.74
N GLN A 392 -26.83 -22.54 14.69
CA GLN A 392 -28.05 -23.34 14.69
C GLN A 392 -27.83 -24.70 14.02
N ALA A 393 -28.47 -25.74 14.53
CA ALA A 393 -28.40 -27.06 13.89
C ALA A 393 -28.90 -27.02 12.43
N ALA A 394 -29.94 -26.22 12.17
CA ALA A 394 -30.53 -26.07 10.85
C ALA A 394 -29.61 -25.40 9.81
N ASP A 395 -28.74 -24.46 10.23
CA ASP A 395 -27.81 -23.79 9.30
C ASP A 395 -26.40 -24.39 9.32
N SER A 396 -26.05 -25.20 10.33
CA SER A 396 -24.79 -25.96 10.38
C SER A 396 -24.53 -26.86 9.17
N ALA A 397 -25.59 -27.27 8.46
CA ALA A 397 -25.46 -28.05 7.22
C ALA A 397 -24.79 -27.26 6.08
N ASP A 398 -24.98 -25.95 6.06
CA ASP A 398 -24.41 -25.03 5.06
C ASP A 398 -23.00 -24.56 5.44
N TYR A 399 -22.52 -24.92 6.63
CA TYR A 399 -21.20 -24.52 7.09
C TYR A 399 -20.11 -25.11 6.19
N ARG A 400 -19.25 -24.21 5.71
CA ARG A 400 -18.00 -24.52 5.02
C ARG A 400 -16.90 -23.63 5.59
N TYR A 401 -15.85 -24.27 6.11
CA TYR A 401 -14.69 -23.51 6.54
C TYR A 401 -13.98 -22.90 5.33
N PRO A 402 -13.66 -21.59 5.34
CA PRO A 402 -12.94 -20.99 4.23
C PRO A 402 -11.60 -21.70 3.97
N LEU A 403 -11.28 -21.94 2.70
CA LEU A 403 -10.03 -22.60 2.33
C LEU A 403 -8.83 -21.82 2.92
N ASN A 404 -7.96 -22.53 3.64
CA ASN A 404 -6.82 -21.97 4.36
C ASN A 404 -7.20 -20.86 5.37
N GLY A 405 -8.46 -20.83 5.84
CA GLY A 405 -8.96 -19.79 6.72
C GLY A 405 -9.06 -18.41 6.07
N LEU A 406 -9.14 -18.32 4.74
CA LEU A 406 -9.23 -17.06 3.99
C LEU A 406 -10.64 -16.84 3.44
N LEU A 407 -11.44 -16.03 4.14
CA LEU A 407 -12.80 -15.67 3.74
C LEU A 407 -12.78 -14.57 2.66
N GLN A 408 -13.33 -14.86 1.48
CA GLN A 408 -13.39 -13.92 0.36
C GLN A 408 -14.44 -12.83 0.61
N ALA A 409 -14.02 -11.57 0.69
CA ALA A 409 -14.93 -10.43 0.64
C ALA A 409 -15.59 -10.42 -0.75
N ASN A 410 -16.91 -10.43 -0.81
CA ASN A 410 -17.70 -10.45 -2.04
C ASN A 410 -19.00 -9.70 -1.81
N GLY A 411 -19.75 -9.34 -2.86
CA GLY A 411 -21.08 -8.72 -2.71
C GLY A 411 -21.13 -7.50 -1.78
N ILE A 412 -22.34 -7.05 -1.46
CA ILE A 412 -22.61 -5.94 -0.54
C ILE A 412 -23.89 -6.30 0.21
N VAL A 413 -23.87 -6.17 1.53
CA VAL A 413 -25.11 -6.23 2.34
C VAL A 413 -25.83 -4.90 2.18
N GLN A 414 -27.05 -4.96 1.63
CA GLN A 414 -27.86 -3.77 1.40
C GLN A 414 -28.56 -3.28 2.69
N GLU A 415 -29.12 -2.08 2.64
CA GLU A 415 -29.77 -1.45 3.81
C GLU A 415 -30.93 -2.30 4.38
N ASP A 416 -31.75 -2.89 3.52
CA ASP A 416 -32.86 -3.75 3.92
C ASP A 416 -32.37 -5.04 4.60
N GLU A 417 -31.24 -5.60 4.15
CA GLU A 417 -30.59 -6.76 4.78
C GLU A 417 -29.99 -6.41 6.16
N LEU A 418 -29.42 -5.21 6.34
CA LEU A 418 -28.92 -4.74 7.64
C LEU A 418 -30.04 -4.59 8.67
N ARG A 419 -31.20 -4.05 8.24
CA ARG A 419 -32.38 -3.84 9.10
C ARG A 419 -33.18 -5.11 9.34
N ASN A 420 -33.09 -6.09 8.44
CA ASN A 420 -33.78 -7.38 8.54
C ASN A 420 -32.77 -8.53 8.41
N PRO A 421 -32.06 -8.87 9.50
CA PRO A 421 -31.08 -9.95 9.49
C PRO A 421 -31.69 -11.31 9.10
N GLN A 422 -30.97 -12.02 8.23
CA GLN A 422 -31.42 -13.29 7.64
C GLN A 422 -31.02 -14.53 8.47
N HIS A 423 -30.18 -14.37 9.49
CA HIS A 423 -29.59 -15.48 10.24
C HIS A 423 -30.07 -15.46 11.69
N LEU A 424 -29.85 -16.57 12.39
CA LEU A 424 -30.25 -16.75 13.78
C LEU A 424 -29.00 -16.88 14.65
N ASP A 425 -29.01 -16.26 15.83
CA ASP A 425 -27.98 -16.47 16.85
C ASP A 425 -28.23 -17.76 17.65
N VAL A 426 -27.36 -18.08 18.62
CA VAL A 426 -27.49 -19.26 19.51
C VAL A 426 -28.81 -19.33 20.29
N HIS A 427 -29.56 -18.24 20.40
CA HIS A 427 -30.85 -18.16 21.12
C HIS A 427 -32.05 -18.10 20.16
N ASN A 428 -31.85 -18.47 18.89
CA ASN A 428 -32.88 -18.48 17.87
C ASN A 428 -33.47 -17.07 17.59
N ARG A 429 -32.67 -16.02 17.81
CA ARG A 429 -33.03 -14.62 17.52
C ARG A 429 -32.42 -14.19 16.20
N LYS A 430 -33.18 -13.45 15.39
CA LYS A 430 -32.66 -12.87 14.14
C LYS A 430 -31.46 -11.96 14.43
N CYS A 431 -30.35 -12.20 13.73
CA CYS A 431 -29.08 -11.53 13.95
C CYS A 431 -28.22 -11.59 12.68
N LEU A 432 -27.51 -10.50 12.37
CA LEU A 432 -26.45 -10.50 11.36
C LEU A 432 -25.11 -10.71 12.08
N VAL A 433 -24.62 -11.94 12.06
CA VAL A 433 -23.33 -12.30 12.65
C VAL A 433 -22.22 -11.93 11.68
N VAL A 434 -21.20 -11.24 12.19
CA VAL A 434 -20.12 -10.68 11.38
C VAL A 434 -18.75 -11.04 11.93
N VAL A 435 -17.76 -11.04 11.03
CA VAL A 435 -16.36 -11.30 11.30
C VAL A 435 -15.50 -10.20 10.69
N LYS A 436 -14.39 -9.87 11.36
CA LYS A 436 -13.31 -9.07 10.78
C LYS A 436 -11.96 -9.63 11.18
N ASN A 437 -10.91 -9.18 10.51
CA ASN A 437 -9.54 -9.29 11.01
C ASN A 437 -8.92 -7.89 11.10
N GLY A 438 -8.70 -7.40 12.31
CA GLY A 438 -8.11 -6.08 12.56
C GLY A 438 -6.59 -6.10 12.67
N ALA A 439 -5.96 -4.93 12.55
CA ALA A 439 -4.52 -4.78 12.76
C ALA A 439 -4.10 -5.11 14.21
N THR A 440 -4.95 -4.82 15.20
CA THR A 440 -4.66 -4.98 16.63
C THR A 440 -5.38 -6.19 17.22
N SER A 441 -6.68 -6.35 16.94
CA SER A 441 -7.49 -7.42 17.56
C SER A 441 -7.43 -8.78 16.85
N ALA A 442 -6.78 -8.86 15.68
CA ALA A 442 -6.82 -10.03 14.80
C ALA A 442 -8.28 -10.46 14.48
N THR A 443 -8.57 -11.76 14.43
CA THR A 443 -9.91 -12.26 14.08
C THR A 443 -10.89 -12.08 15.24
N THR A 444 -11.99 -11.36 14.99
CA THR A 444 -13.01 -11.06 15.99
C THR A 444 -14.41 -11.19 15.39
N PHE A 445 -15.40 -11.49 16.24
CA PHE A 445 -16.78 -11.75 15.86
C PHE A 445 -17.74 -10.84 16.61
N GLY A 446 -18.80 -10.42 15.91
CA GLY A 446 -19.79 -9.53 16.47
C GLY A 446 -21.16 -9.72 15.84
N ARG A 447 -22.09 -8.90 16.30
CA ARG A 447 -23.49 -8.89 15.84
C ARG A 447 -23.89 -7.48 15.50
N VAL A 448 -24.33 -7.25 14.27
CA VAL A 448 -24.79 -5.93 13.85
C VAL A 448 -26.14 -5.64 14.51
N ASN A 449 -26.25 -4.47 15.11
CA ASN A 449 -27.51 -3.92 15.57
C ASN A 449 -28.27 -3.36 14.37
N GLY A 450 -29.48 -3.88 14.09
CA GLY A 450 -30.25 -3.49 12.89
C GLY A 450 -30.86 -2.08 12.93
N LEU A 451 -30.73 -1.40 14.07
CA LEU A 451 -31.07 0.02 14.23
C LEU A 451 -29.78 0.85 14.26
N GLU A 452 -29.85 2.02 13.65
CA GLU A 452 -28.73 2.94 13.61
C GLU A 452 -28.46 3.58 14.97
N SER A 453 -27.18 3.77 15.24
CA SER A 453 -26.65 4.51 16.37
C SER A 453 -26.39 5.94 15.94
N PHE A 454 -26.72 6.87 16.83
CA PHE A 454 -26.35 8.28 16.67
C PHE A 454 -25.06 8.51 17.44
N VAL A 455 -23.97 8.77 16.71
CA VAL A 455 -22.65 8.97 17.27
C VAL A 455 -22.30 10.44 17.16
N ARG A 456 -21.84 11.04 18.26
CA ARG A 456 -21.31 12.40 18.24
C ARG A 456 -19.86 12.35 18.67
N TYR A 457 -18.96 12.60 17.73
CA TYR A 457 -17.56 12.81 18.06
C TYR A 457 -17.44 14.17 18.73
N CYS A 458 -17.40 14.22 20.06
CA CYS A 458 -17.11 15.45 20.81
C CYS A 458 -15.60 15.62 20.90
N SER A 459 -14.95 15.82 19.76
CA SER A 459 -13.50 15.96 19.69
C SER A 459 -13.08 17.36 20.18
N PRO A 460 -11.99 17.51 20.98
CA PRO A 460 -11.41 18.82 21.28
C PRO A 460 -10.88 19.54 20.03
N HIS A 461 -10.87 18.88 18.87
CA HIS A 461 -10.39 19.35 17.57
C HIS A 461 -11.52 19.83 16.63
N GLY A 462 -12.72 20.07 17.16
CA GLY A 462 -13.75 20.89 16.49
C GLY A 462 -14.69 20.16 15.51
N ILE A 463 -14.58 18.85 15.34
CA ILE A 463 -15.62 18.05 14.68
C ILE A 463 -16.73 17.88 15.72
N ASN A 464 -17.91 18.44 15.50
CA ASN A 464 -19.01 18.48 16.48
C ASN A 464 -20.35 18.00 15.88
N GLU A 465 -20.28 17.18 14.85
CA GLU A 465 -21.44 16.70 14.10
C GLU A 465 -21.98 15.40 14.71
N THR A 466 -23.30 15.20 14.59
CA THR A 466 -23.96 13.94 14.97
C THR A 466 -24.09 13.10 13.72
N SER A 467 -23.35 12.00 13.66
CA SER A 467 -23.41 11.04 12.57
C SER A 467 -24.29 9.85 12.91
N ILE A 468 -24.70 9.14 11.86
CA ILE A 468 -25.44 7.89 11.94
C ILE A 468 -24.48 6.76 11.58
N GLU A 469 -24.45 5.69 12.37
CA GLU A 469 -23.57 4.52 12.16
C GLU A 469 -24.28 3.23 12.59
N PHE A 470 -23.80 2.06 12.16
CA PHE A 470 -24.32 0.79 12.67
C PHE A 470 -23.44 0.28 13.82
N ALA A 471 -24.07 -0.05 14.95
CA ALA A 471 -23.35 -0.66 16.06
C ALA A 471 -23.09 -2.15 15.78
N VAL A 472 -21.90 -2.62 16.13
CA VAL A 472 -21.52 -4.02 16.20
C VAL A 472 -21.29 -4.38 17.66
N LEU A 473 -22.10 -5.31 18.16
CA LEU A 473 -22.08 -5.74 19.56
C LEU A 473 -21.23 -7.00 19.70
N ARG A 474 -20.42 -7.07 20.76
CA ARG A 474 -19.68 -8.30 21.06
C ARG A 474 -20.56 -9.48 21.45
N PHE A 475 -19.98 -10.66 21.37
CA PHE A 475 -20.47 -11.85 22.08
C PHE A 475 -19.88 -11.90 23.50
N SER A 476 -20.65 -12.40 24.47
CA SER A 476 -20.23 -12.42 25.89
C SER A 476 -19.01 -13.32 26.14
N ASN A 477 -18.87 -14.39 25.38
CA ASN A 477 -17.80 -15.40 25.43
C ASN A 477 -16.65 -15.13 24.45
N HIS A 478 -16.63 -13.97 23.78
CA HIS A 478 -15.55 -13.58 22.86
C HIS A 478 -14.80 -12.36 23.41
N ARG A 479 -13.59 -12.15 22.87
CA ARG A 479 -12.83 -10.91 23.07
C ARG A 479 -13.60 -9.72 22.48
N ARG A 480 -13.11 -8.52 22.75
CA ARG A 480 -13.72 -7.31 22.20
C ARG A 480 -13.85 -7.37 20.70
N PHE A 481 -14.89 -6.77 20.14
CA PHE A 481 -15.01 -6.74 18.68
C PHE A 481 -13.89 -5.91 18.07
N SER A 482 -13.56 -4.74 18.62
CA SER A 482 -12.47 -3.89 18.12
C SER A 482 -11.54 -3.38 19.22
N GLU A 483 -10.31 -3.07 18.85
CA GLU A 483 -9.33 -2.37 19.68
C GLU A 483 -8.79 -1.13 18.95
N PRO A 484 -8.20 -0.13 19.66
CA PRO A 484 -7.50 0.96 19.03
C PRO A 484 -6.50 0.48 17.95
N GLY A 485 -6.58 1.08 16.76
CA GLY A 485 -5.81 0.67 15.58
C GLY A 485 -6.57 -0.25 14.60
N ASP A 486 -7.75 -0.76 14.97
CA ASP A 486 -8.58 -1.53 14.04
C ASP A 486 -9.37 -0.66 13.05
N SER A 487 -9.48 0.65 13.25
CA SER A 487 -10.20 1.55 12.34
C SER A 487 -9.76 1.35 10.89
N GLY A 488 -10.72 1.29 9.97
CA GLY A 488 -10.53 0.90 8.58
C GLY A 488 -10.60 -0.60 8.32
N SER A 489 -10.81 -1.45 9.33
CA SER A 489 -11.04 -2.88 9.12
C SER A 489 -12.34 -3.12 8.35
N ILE A 490 -12.31 -4.01 7.35
CA ILE A 490 -13.53 -4.47 6.70
C ILE A 490 -14.27 -5.49 7.56
N VAL A 491 -15.59 -5.36 7.62
CA VAL A 491 -16.49 -6.27 8.33
C VAL A 491 -17.29 -7.07 7.31
N LEU A 492 -17.25 -8.41 7.43
CA LEU A 492 -17.92 -9.34 6.53
C LEU A 492 -18.98 -10.15 7.28
N ASP A 493 -20.04 -10.55 6.59
CA ASP A 493 -20.96 -11.57 7.09
C ASP A 493 -20.35 -12.98 6.97
N ARG A 494 -21.10 -14.01 7.38
CA ARG A 494 -20.67 -15.42 7.32
C ARG A 494 -20.40 -15.94 5.91
N THR A 495 -20.98 -15.33 4.88
CA THR A 495 -20.80 -15.70 3.47
C THR A 495 -19.70 -14.87 2.78
N GLY A 496 -19.14 -13.90 3.50
CA GLY A 496 -18.16 -12.96 2.95
C GLY A 496 -18.81 -11.72 2.33
N LYS A 497 -20.13 -11.51 2.44
CA LYS A 497 -20.76 -10.26 2.01
C LYS A 497 -20.20 -9.09 2.80
N ILE A 498 -19.89 -8.00 2.11
CA ILE A 498 -19.32 -6.82 2.74
C ILE A 498 -20.41 -6.03 3.47
N VAL A 499 -20.24 -5.85 4.78
CA VAL A 499 -21.22 -5.20 5.68
C VAL A 499 -20.89 -3.73 5.85
N GLY A 500 -19.64 -3.42 6.22
CA GLY A 500 -19.23 -2.07 6.56
C GLY A 500 -17.75 -1.94 6.86
N VAL A 501 -17.27 -0.71 6.96
CA VAL A 501 -15.92 -0.37 7.38
C VAL A 501 -15.97 0.11 8.82
N LEU A 502 -15.12 -0.45 9.68
CA LEU A 502 -15.02 -0.07 11.08
C LEU A 502 -14.45 1.34 11.23
N THR A 503 -15.19 2.24 11.87
CA THR A 503 -14.83 3.65 12.06
C THR A 503 -14.33 3.93 13.49
N GLY A 504 -14.90 3.26 14.48
CA GLY A 504 -14.52 3.49 15.87
C GLY A 504 -15.11 2.49 16.88
N GLY A 505 -14.86 2.75 18.15
CA GLY A 505 -15.33 1.97 19.30
C GLY A 505 -15.94 2.84 20.38
N GLY A 506 -16.80 2.23 21.20
CA GLY A 506 -17.37 2.81 22.42
C GLY A 506 -16.38 2.82 23.59
N PRO A 507 -16.79 3.35 24.76
CA PRO A 507 -15.88 3.63 25.88
C PRO A 507 -15.21 2.40 26.50
N ASP A 508 -13.99 2.61 27.00
CA ASP A 508 -13.03 1.56 27.38
C ASP A 508 -13.27 0.90 28.75
N GLU A 509 -13.92 1.55 29.73
CA GLU A 509 -13.69 1.14 31.14
C GLU A 509 -14.80 0.33 31.82
N ASP A 510 -16.09 0.44 31.47
CA ASP A 510 -17.16 -0.41 32.07
C ASP A 510 -18.44 -0.50 31.19
N GLY A 511 -18.37 -0.02 29.95
CA GLY A 511 -19.52 0.05 29.04
C GLY A 511 -19.78 -1.24 28.26
N PRO A 512 -20.93 -1.34 27.57
CA PRO A 512 -21.09 -2.36 26.54
C PRO A 512 -19.99 -2.17 25.49
N ASP A 513 -19.26 -3.24 25.17
CA ASP A 513 -18.31 -3.23 24.07
C ASP A 513 -19.07 -3.16 22.75
N VAL A 514 -19.11 -1.94 22.22
CA VAL A 514 -19.79 -1.55 21.00
C VAL A 514 -18.74 -0.99 20.06
N SER A 515 -18.71 -1.49 18.85
CA SER A 515 -17.95 -0.88 17.76
C SER A 515 -18.90 -0.26 16.76
N TYR A 516 -18.43 0.67 15.95
CA TYR A 516 -19.24 1.32 14.95
C TYR A 516 -18.67 1.10 13.55
N ILE A 517 -19.59 0.91 12.59
CA ILE A 517 -19.26 0.77 11.19
C ILE A 517 -20.06 1.80 10.38
N THR A 518 -19.42 2.38 9.37
CA THR A 518 -20.14 2.98 8.25
C THR A 518 -20.52 1.86 7.28
N PRO A 519 -21.80 1.73 6.90
CA PRO A 519 -22.24 0.65 6.03
C PRO A 519 -21.59 0.75 4.66
N TYR A 520 -21.15 -0.39 4.13
CA TYR A 520 -20.32 -0.38 2.93
C TYR A 520 -21.11 -0.04 1.66
N PHE A 521 -22.43 -0.26 1.62
CA PHE A 521 -23.24 0.17 0.48
C PHE A 521 -23.15 1.68 0.24
N ASP A 522 -23.09 2.48 1.32
CA ASP A 522 -22.96 3.93 1.25
C ASP A 522 -21.55 4.34 0.82
N ILE A 523 -20.52 3.76 1.43
CA ILE A 523 -19.12 3.97 1.01
C ILE A 523 -18.93 3.60 -0.46
N HIS A 524 -19.54 2.49 -0.92
CA HIS A 524 -19.46 2.06 -2.31
C HIS A 524 -20.13 3.05 -3.27
N ALA A 525 -21.28 3.62 -2.90
CA ALA A 525 -21.94 4.67 -3.69
C ALA A 525 -21.05 5.92 -3.79
N GLN A 526 -20.42 6.34 -2.69
CA GLN A 526 -19.48 7.46 -2.68
C GLN A 526 -18.24 7.19 -3.54
N LEU A 527 -17.63 6.01 -3.39
CA LEU A 527 -16.46 5.58 -4.18
C LEU A 527 -16.74 5.56 -5.67
N THR A 528 -17.88 4.98 -6.09
CA THR A 528 -18.24 4.87 -7.51
C THR A 528 -18.67 6.21 -8.11
N ALA A 529 -19.26 7.11 -7.31
CA ALA A 529 -19.52 8.48 -7.73
C ALA A 529 -18.22 9.27 -7.93
N LYS A 530 -17.23 9.10 -7.03
CA LYS A 530 -15.93 9.79 -7.11
C LYS A 530 -15.01 9.22 -8.18
N PHE A 531 -14.97 7.90 -8.33
CA PHE A 531 -14.11 7.16 -9.24
C PHE A 531 -14.95 6.19 -10.09
N PRO A 532 -15.58 6.67 -11.18
CA PRO A 532 -16.36 5.81 -12.07
C PRO A 532 -15.55 4.61 -12.58
N GLY A 533 -16.13 3.41 -12.50
CA GLY A 533 -15.49 2.16 -12.94
C GLY A 533 -14.52 1.52 -11.93
N ILE A 534 -14.35 2.10 -10.74
CA ILE A 534 -13.60 1.48 -9.65
C ILE A 534 -14.28 0.16 -9.21
N HIS A 535 -13.50 -0.89 -9.03
CA HIS A 535 -13.99 -2.22 -8.65
C HIS A 535 -12.99 -2.95 -7.75
N LEU A 536 -13.47 -3.95 -7.00
CA LEU A 536 -12.62 -4.74 -6.10
C LEU A 536 -11.53 -5.48 -6.87
N HIS A 537 -10.33 -5.58 -6.27
CA HIS A 537 -9.19 -6.27 -6.84
C HIS A 537 -8.79 -7.53 -6.05
N PRO A 538 -8.66 -8.71 -6.70
CA PRO A 538 -9.04 -9.00 -8.07
C PRO A 538 -10.57 -8.95 -8.24
N ALA A 539 -11.01 -8.77 -9.49
CA ALA A 539 -12.41 -8.93 -9.81
C ALA A 539 -12.86 -10.36 -9.48
N ILE A 540 -13.99 -10.48 -8.78
CA ILE A 540 -14.55 -11.77 -8.42
C ILE A 540 -15.50 -12.16 -9.54
N ASN A 541 -15.12 -13.16 -10.33
CA ASN A 541 -16.05 -13.77 -11.27
C ASN A 541 -17.16 -14.45 -10.45
N GLN A 542 -18.43 -14.08 -10.67
CA GLN A 542 -19.60 -14.75 -10.06
C GLN A 542 -19.84 -16.17 -10.62
N GLY A 543 -18.77 -16.90 -10.93
CA GLY A 543 -18.84 -18.24 -11.50
C GLY A 543 -17.80 -19.11 -10.82
N PHE A 544 -18.23 -19.81 -9.77
CA PHE A 544 -17.95 -21.22 -9.48
C PHE A 544 -18.64 -21.53 -8.15
N VAL A 545 -19.95 -21.78 -8.22
CA VAL A 545 -20.60 -22.64 -7.23
C VAL A 545 -20.04 -24.03 -7.51
N PHE A 546 -19.05 -24.45 -6.74
CA PHE A 546 -18.70 -25.88 -6.70
C PHE A 546 -19.88 -26.57 -6.00
N GLY A 547 -20.60 -27.38 -6.78
CA GLY A 547 -21.66 -28.26 -6.29
C GLY A 547 -21.14 -29.39 -5.41
#